data_AF-A0A0A8KYP6-F1
#
_entry.id   AF-A0A0A8KYP6-F1
#
_cell.length_a   1.000
_cell.length_b   1.000
_cell.length_c   1.000
_cell.angle_alpha   90.00
_cell.angle_beta   90.00
_cell.angle_gamma   90.00
#
_symmetry.space_group_name_H-M   'P 1'
#
loop_
_entity.id
_entity.type
_entity.pdbx_description
1 polymer ?
#
loop_
_entity_poly.entity_id
_entity_poly.type
_entity_poly.pdbx_seq_one_letter_code
_entity_poly.pdbx_strand_id
1 'polypeptide(L)'
;MPSSSVSAILILLSILVTFVIALTGVDPPYGQLAVSGTQLVSKSTGKPVQLHGMSLFWSIYSEGSPYWNYTAIQALKCQWNSNVVRAAMGVEDGGYLTDPSGQLAMVETVVEAAISLGIYVIVDWHVSATYQSQAVAFFTTISSKYGSYPHIIYETYNEPLAISWTDVLVPYHKAVIAAIRANDATNVIVCGTPTWSQDVDVASANPITTYSNIMYTFHFYAATHGATYRTKVQTAYDNGLPVFVTEYGT
;
A
#
# COMPACT_ATOMS: atom_id res chain seq x y z
N MET A 1 -49.65 -54.01 -18.05
CA MET A 1 -49.66 -52.52 -17.94
C MET A 1 -50.42 -52.17 -16.66
N PRO A 2 -50.00 -51.23 -15.78
CA PRO A 2 -48.84 -50.31 -15.76
C PRO A 2 -47.84 -50.63 -14.62
N SER A 3 -46.51 -50.58 -14.79
CA SER A 3 -45.58 -49.45 -14.59
C SER A 3 -45.82 -48.54 -13.38
N SER A 4 -45.03 -48.70 -12.32
CA SER A 4 -44.74 -47.64 -11.33
C SER A 4 -43.23 -47.46 -11.21
N SER A 5 -42.80 -46.32 -11.70
CA SER A 5 -41.44 -45.83 -11.83
C SER A 5 -40.88 -45.32 -10.49
N VAL A 6 -39.68 -45.76 -10.14
CA VAL A 6 -38.87 -45.22 -9.04
C VAL A 6 -38.16 -43.97 -9.57
N SER A 7 -38.55 -42.79 -9.11
CA SER A 7 -37.85 -41.54 -9.37
C SER A 7 -36.60 -41.45 -8.47
N ALA A 8 -35.42 -41.61 -9.05
CA ALA A 8 -34.16 -41.25 -8.41
C ALA A 8 -33.92 -39.74 -8.63
N ILE A 9 -33.96 -38.96 -7.55
CA ILE A 9 -33.56 -37.54 -7.55
C ILE A 9 -32.03 -37.51 -7.49
N LEU A 10 -31.39 -37.10 -8.60
CA LEU A 10 -29.97 -36.80 -8.65
C LEU A 10 -29.77 -35.34 -8.22
N ILE A 11 -29.22 -35.11 -7.03
CA ILE A 11 -28.78 -33.77 -6.60
C ILE A 11 -27.39 -33.54 -7.22
N LEU A 12 -27.32 -32.68 -8.23
CA LEU A 12 -26.07 -32.27 -8.86
C LEU A 12 -25.44 -31.14 -8.02
N LEU A 13 -24.40 -31.45 -7.23
CA LEU A 13 -23.58 -30.43 -6.57
C LEU A 13 -22.64 -29.82 -7.62
N SER A 14 -22.94 -28.62 -8.09
CA SER A 14 -22.03 -27.84 -8.94
C SER A 14 -20.95 -27.19 -8.09
N ILE A 15 -19.75 -27.77 -8.08
CA ILE A 15 -18.54 -27.14 -7.52
C ILE A 15 -18.07 -26.10 -8.54
N LEU A 16 -18.30 -24.83 -8.24
CA LEU A 16 -17.73 -23.72 -9.00
C LEU A 16 -16.26 -23.57 -8.60
N VAL A 17 -15.35 -24.15 -9.38
CA VAL A 17 -13.91 -23.91 -9.21
C VAL A 17 -13.59 -22.59 -9.92
N THR A 18 -13.48 -21.51 -9.16
CA THR A 18 -12.89 -20.26 -9.64
C THR A 18 -11.39 -20.48 -9.82
N PHE A 19 -10.94 -20.56 -11.06
CA PHE A 19 -9.52 -20.63 -11.38
C PHE A 19 -8.94 -19.21 -11.24
N VAL A 20 -8.23 -18.95 -10.14
CA VAL A 20 -7.45 -17.71 -10.00
C VAL A 20 -6.20 -17.88 -10.86
N ILE A 21 -6.15 -17.19 -12.00
CA ILE A 21 -4.93 -17.11 -12.81
C ILE A 21 -3.95 -16.24 -12.03
N ALA A 22 -2.98 -16.87 -11.36
CA ALA A 22 -1.87 -16.15 -10.75
C ALA A 22 -1.06 -15.48 -11.87
N LEU A 23 -0.73 -14.19 -11.69
CA LEU A 23 0.18 -13.48 -12.56
C LEU A 23 1.54 -14.17 -12.50
N THR A 24 2.15 -14.46 -13.65
CA THR A 24 3.53 -14.93 -13.75
C THR A 24 4.47 -13.75 -13.49
N GLY A 25 4.56 -13.32 -12.24
CA GLY A 25 5.46 -12.25 -11.80
C GLY A 25 6.89 -12.72 -11.61
N VAL A 26 7.85 -11.82 -11.82
CA VAL A 26 9.24 -12.05 -11.40
C VAL A 26 9.33 -11.66 -9.92
N ASP A 27 9.95 -12.50 -9.09
CA ASP A 27 10.14 -12.15 -7.67
C ASP A 27 10.86 -10.79 -7.54
N PRO A 28 10.42 -9.93 -6.61
CA PRO A 28 11.11 -8.66 -6.38
C PRO A 28 12.48 -8.94 -5.74
N PRO A 29 13.45 -8.01 -5.83
CA PRO A 29 14.86 -8.28 -5.55
C PRO A 29 15.19 -8.78 -4.13
N TYR A 30 14.26 -8.66 -3.17
CA TYR A 30 14.45 -9.10 -1.78
C TYR A 30 13.38 -10.10 -1.29
N GLY A 31 12.53 -10.59 -2.20
CA GLY A 31 11.39 -11.47 -1.88
C GLY A 31 10.37 -10.81 -0.95
N GLN A 32 9.74 -11.60 -0.09
CA GLN A 32 8.81 -11.07 0.92
C GLN A 32 9.53 -10.12 1.88
N LEU A 33 9.01 -8.90 2.03
CA LEU A 33 9.47 -7.94 3.02
C LEU A 33 8.84 -8.20 4.39
N ALA A 34 9.55 -7.80 5.45
CA ALA A 34 9.06 -7.76 6.83
C ALA A 34 9.68 -6.57 7.56
N VAL A 35 9.15 -6.25 8.74
CA VAL A 35 9.68 -5.19 9.62
C VAL A 35 10.28 -5.84 10.86
N SER A 36 11.52 -5.49 11.18
CA SER A 36 12.25 -5.98 12.35
C SER A 36 12.90 -4.81 13.09
N GLY A 37 12.37 -4.50 14.28
CA GLY A 37 12.73 -3.26 14.98
C GLY A 37 12.40 -2.05 14.12
N THR A 38 13.38 -1.17 13.90
CA THR A 38 13.25 0.01 13.04
C THR A 38 13.50 -0.27 11.55
N GLN A 39 13.87 -1.51 11.19
CA GLN A 39 14.37 -1.83 9.85
C GLN A 39 13.35 -2.57 9.00
N LEU A 40 13.26 -2.17 7.73
CA LEU A 40 12.72 -3.02 6.68
C LEU A 40 13.74 -4.11 6.36
N VAL A 41 13.30 -5.36 6.29
CA VAL A 41 14.17 -6.51 6.05
C VAL A 41 13.57 -7.45 5.00
N SER A 42 14.43 -8.24 4.36
CA SER A 42 14.00 -9.43 3.63
C SER A 42 13.59 -10.51 4.63
N LYS A 43 12.36 -11.02 4.55
CA LYS A 43 11.81 -12.02 5.49
C LYS A 43 12.62 -13.32 5.51
N SER A 44 13.13 -13.76 4.36
CA SER A 44 13.85 -15.03 4.24
C SER A 44 15.28 -14.96 4.80
N THR A 45 15.92 -13.79 4.75
CA THR A 45 17.32 -13.64 5.13
C THR A 45 17.54 -12.84 6.42
N GLY A 46 16.53 -12.08 6.87
CA GLY A 46 16.64 -11.14 7.98
C GLY A 46 17.54 -9.93 7.71
N LYS A 47 18.05 -9.78 6.48
CA LYS A 47 18.96 -8.68 6.13
C LYS A 47 18.19 -7.38 5.89
N PRO A 48 18.69 -6.22 6.35
CA PRO A 48 18.13 -4.92 6.04
C PRO A 48 18.01 -4.67 4.54
N VAL A 49 16.91 -4.02 4.15
CA VAL A 49 16.55 -3.67 2.77
C VAL A 49 16.32 -2.17 2.71
N GLN A 50 16.76 -1.55 1.61
CA GLN A 50 16.40 -0.18 1.28
C GLN A 50 15.77 -0.13 -0.10
N LEU A 51 14.58 0.45 -0.17
CA LEU A 51 13.88 0.67 -1.42
C LEU A 51 14.13 2.10 -1.88
N HIS A 52 14.45 2.25 -3.17
CA HIS A 52 14.69 3.52 -3.84
C HIS A 52 13.94 3.52 -5.16
N GLY A 53 13.19 4.57 -5.42
CA GLY A 53 12.39 4.66 -6.62
C GLY A 53 11.61 5.95 -6.69
N MET A 54 10.59 5.95 -7.54
CA MET A 54 9.82 7.14 -7.87
C MET A 54 8.34 6.96 -7.51
N SER A 55 7.72 8.05 -7.05
CA SER A 55 6.26 8.17 -7.07
C SER A 55 5.81 8.64 -8.44
N LEU A 56 4.74 8.04 -8.95
CA LEU A 56 3.93 8.71 -9.96
C LEU A 56 3.27 9.93 -9.29
N PHE A 57 2.98 10.94 -10.10
CA PHE A 57 2.12 12.05 -9.67
C PHE A 57 0.66 11.58 -9.59
N TRP A 58 -0.19 12.38 -8.94
CA TRP A 58 -1.63 12.15 -8.81
C TRP A 58 -2.25 11.60 -10.11
N SER A 59 -2.98 10.50 -9.99
CA SER A 59 -3.67 9.84 -11.11
C SER A 59 -4.71 10.71 -11.82
N ILE A 60 -5.21 11.76 -11.17
CA ILE A 60 -6.32 12.60 -11.67
C ILE A 60 -5.84 13.79 -12.52
N TYR A 61 -4.58 14.19 -12.40
CA TYR A 61 -4.05 15.37 -13.08
C TYR A 61 -3.39 14.98 -14.40
N SER A 62 -3.53 15.81 -15.44
CA SER A 62 -3.02 15.53 -16.78
C SER A 62 -1.49 15.53 -16.86
N GLU A 63 -0.82 16.14 -15.88
CA GLU A 63 0.62 16.10 -15.68
C GLU A 63 1.10 14.71 -15.22
N GLY A 64 0.24 13.94 -14.55
CA GLY A 64 0.58 12.64 -13.96
C GLY A 64 -0.04 11.45 -14.70
N SER A 65 -1.33 11.54 -15.02
CA SER A 65 -2.15 10.44 -15.54
C SER A 65 -1.59 9.75 -16.79
N PRO A 66 -0.92 10.44 -17.76
CA PRO A 66 -0.33 9.76 -18.91
C PRO A 66 0.76 8.75 -18.56
N TYR A 67 1.37 8.84 -17.37
CA TYR A 67 2.46 7.97 -16.92
C TYR A 67 1.97 6.72 -16.16
N TRP A 68 0.67 6.55 -15.94
CA TRP A 68 0.09 5.37 -15.28
C TRP A 68 -0.04 4.18 -16.23
N ASN A 69 1.09 3.73 -16.78
CA ASN A 69 1.14 2.64 -17.76
C ASN A 69 2.43 1.82 -17.66
N TYR A 70 2.41 0.60 -18.20
CA TYR A 70 3.54 -0.34 -18.16
C TYR A 70 4.87 0.25 -18.67
N THR A 71 4.85 1.00 -19.78
CA THR A 71 6.06 1.56 -20.40
C THR A 71 6.76 2.53 -19.46
N ALA A 72 6.01 3.36 -18.75
CA ALA A 72 6.57 4.26 -17.75
C ALA A 72 7.20 3.49 -16.58
N ILE A 73 6.51 2.48 -16.03
CA ILE A 73 7.05 1.64 -14.94
C ILE A 73 8.31 0.89 -15.39
N GLN A 74 8.33 0.40 -16.62
CA GLN A 74 9.50 -0.23 -17.20
C GLN A 74 10.67 0.75 -17.32
N ALA A 75 10.44 2.00 -17.72
CA ALA A 75 11.48 3.01 -17.76
C ALA A 75 12.04 3.31 -16.35
N LEU A 76 11.16 3.45 -15.34
CA LEU A 76 11.58 3.64 -13.94
C LEU A 76 12.49 2.50 -13.46
N LYS A 77 12.13 1.24 -13.75
CA LYS A 77 12.97 0.09 -13.43
C LYS A 77 14.29 0.11 -14.21
N CYS A 78 14.21 0.11 -15.54
CA CYS A 78 15.35 -0.25 -16.40
C CYS A 78 16.30 0.92 -16.66
N GLN A 79 15.81 2.16 -16.62
CA GLN A 79 16.60 3.35 -16.93
C GLN A 79 16.96 4.13 -15.66
N TRP A 80 16.07 4.13 -14.65
CA TRP A 80 16.27 4.88 -13.40
C TRP A 80 16.70 3.96 -12.24
N ASN A 81 16.81 2.66 -12.48
CA ASN A 81 17.19 1.65 -11.48
C ASN A 81 16.28 1.63 -10.24
N SER A 82 15.01 2.00 -10.41
CA SER A 82 14.03 1.95 -9.32
C SER A 82 13.74 0.49 -8.95
N ASN A 83 13.76 0.19 -7.66
CA ASN A 83 13.33 -1.11 -7.12
C ASN A 83 11.93 -1.05 -6.48
N VAL A 84 11.33 0.13 -6.42
CA VAL A 84 9.95 0.39 -6.00
C VAL A 84 9.33 1.48 -6.87
N VAL A 85 8.02 1.41 -7.11
CA VAL A 85 7.23 2.54 -7.66
C VAL A 85 6.06 2.84 -6.73
N ARG A 86 5.69 4.11 -6.56
CA ARG A 86 4.50 4.50 -5.78
C ARG A 86 3.37 4.96 -6.69
N ALA A 87 2.20 4.36 -6.50
CA ALA A 87 0.97 4.65 -7.22
C ALA A 87 0.09 5.60 -6.38
N ALA A 88 0.32 6.92 -6.52
CA ALA A 88 -0.38 7.98 -5.81
C ALA A 88 -1.81 8.21 -6.35
N MET A 89 -2.76 7.35 -5.93
CA MET A 89 -4.13 7.38 -6.44
C MET A 89 -4.90 8.54 -5.83
N GLY A 90 -5.29 9.51 -6.65
CA GLY A 90 -6.15 10.61 -6.21
C GLY A 90 -7.49 10.11 -5.66
N VAL A 91 -7.86 10.58 -4.48
CA VAL A 91 -9.09 10.19 -3.79
C VAL A 91 -10.20 11.22 -4.01
N GLU A 92 -9.87 12.50 -3.85
CA GLU A 92 -10.76 13.65 -4.00
C GLU A 92 -10.72 14.20 -5.44
N ASP A 93 -11.45 15.28 -5.71
CA ASP A 93 -11.34 16.08 -6.95
C ASP A 93 -11.43 15.29 -8.27
N GLY A 94 -12.42 14.41 -8.38
CA GLY A 94 -12.61 13.54 -9.55
C GLY A 94 -11.85 12.22 -9.46
N GLY A 95 -11.19 11.96 -8.33
CA GLY A 95 -10.56 10.70 -7.99
C GLY A 95 -11.52 9.62 -7.52
N TYR A 96 -11.02 8.74 -6.65
CA TYR A 96 -11.68 7.48 -6.30
C TYR A 96 -13.09 7.65 -5.72
N LEU A 97 -13.36 8.76 -5.02
CA LEU A 97 -14.70 9.02 -4.47
C LEU A 97 -15.77 9.24 -5.56
N THR A 98 -15.36 9.69 -6.75
CA THR A 98 -16.26 9.98 -7.88
C THR A 98 -16.18 8.89 -8.96
N ASP A 99 -14.98 8.40 -9.27
CA ASP A 99 -14.73 7.32 -10.24
C ASP A 99 -13.91 6.19 -9.61
N PRO A 100 -14.50 5.39 -8.72
CA PRO A 100 -13.79 4.29 -8.06
C PRO A 100 -13.29 3.25 -9.06
N SER A 101 -14.05 2.98 -10.12
CA SER A 101 -13.69 2.00 -11.15
C SER A 101 -12.47 2.42 -11.97
N GLY A 102 -12.43 3.66 -12.46
CA GLY A 102 -11.33 4.16 -13.26
C GLY A 102 -10.05 4.29 -12.44
N GLN A 103 -10.15 4.82 -11.22
CA GLN A 103 -8.99 4.94 -10.33
C GLN A 103 -8.45 3.57 -9.90
N LEU A 104 -9.33 2.60 -9.63
CA LEU A 104 -8.90 1.22 -9.36
C LEU A 104 -8.17 0.62 -10.58
N ALA A 105 -8.72 0.77 -11.79
CA ALA A 105 -8.08 0.25 -13.00
C ALA A 105 -6.68 0.84 -13.25
N MET A 106 -6.49 2.12 -12.93
CA MET A 106 -5.18 2.77 -13.00
C MET A 106 -4.20 2.18 -11.98
N VAL A 107 -4.62 2.00 -10.72
CA VAL A 107 -3.81 1.33 -9.68
C VAL A 107 -3.44 -0.08 -10.10
N GLU A 108 -4.41 -0.87 -10.57
CA GLU A 108 -4.19 -2.24 -11.04
C GLU A 108 -3.16 -2.28 -12.18
N THR A 109 -3.23 -1.33 -13.12
CA THR A 109 -2.24 -1.21 -14.21
C THR A 109 -0.81 -1.06 -13.67
N VAL A 110 -0.61 -0.21 -12.66
CA VAL A 110 0.71 0.02 -12.05
C VAL A 110 1.17 -1.19 -11.23
N VAL A 111 0.26 -1.78 -10.45
CA VAL A 111 0.53 -2.96 -9.63
C VAL A 111 0.94 -4.15 -10.50
N GLU A 112 0.18 -4.44 -11.56
CA GLU A 112 0.45 -5.56 -12.46
C GLU A 112 1.74 -5.33 -13.25
N ALA A 113 2.03 -4.10 -13.66
CA ALA A 113 3.31 -3.75 -14.27
C ALA A 113 4.48 -3.99 -13.29
N ALA A 114 4.38 -3.55 -12.05
CA ALA A 114 5.41 -3.75 -11.03
C ALA A 114 5.65 -5.24 -10.74
N ILE A 115 4.58 -6.05 -10.62
CA ILE A 115 4.66 -7.51 -10.46
C ILE A 115 5.34 -8.16 -11.66
N SER A 116 4.92 -7.82 -12.88
CA SER A 116 5.51 -8.35 -14.12
C SER A 116 6.98 -7.96 -14.27
N LEU A 117 7.35 -6.77 -13.80
CA LEU A 117 8.71 -6.25 -13.86
C LEU A 117 9.55 -6.65 -12.64
N GLY A 118 8.98 -7.31 -11.62
CA GLY A 118 9.73 -7.72 -10.43
C GLY A 118 10.31 -6.57 -9.62
N ILE A 119 9.55 -5.49 -9.44
CA ILE A 119 9.85 -4.41 -8.49
C ILE A 119 8.70 -4.26 -7.49
N TYR A 120 8.95 -3.64 -6.34
CA TYR A 120 7.90 -3.38 -5.37
C TYR A 120 6.96 -2.26 -5.86
N VAL A 121 5.75 -2.22 -5.30
CA VAL A 121 4.78 -1.16 -5.54
C VAL A 121 4.17 -0.69 -4.22
N ILE A 122 4.19 0.62 -3.98
CA ILE A 122 3.40 1.25 -2.91
C ILE A 122 2.04 1.62 -3.51
N VAL A 123 0.97 1.03 -2.99
CA VAL A 123 -0.41 1.40 -3.31
C VAL A 123 -0.85 2.45 -2.30
N ASP A 124 -0.97 3.69 -2.76
CA ASP A 124 -1.17 4.85 -1.91
C ASP A 124 -2.59 5.43 -2.04
N TRP A 125 -3.26 5.53 -0.89
CA TRP A 125 -4.51 6.25 -0.73
C TRP A 125 -4.21 7.75 -0.58
N HIS A 126 -4.05 8.40 -1.72
CA HIS A 126 -3.47 9.74 -1.83
C HIS A 126 -4.49 10.84 -1.48
N VAL A 127 -4.60 11.13 -0.18
CA VAL A 127 -5.59 12.04 0.40
C VAL A 127 -5.04 12.85 1.57
N SER A 128 -5.68 13.98 1.87
CA SER A 128 -5.45 14.76 3.10
C SER A 128 -6.64 14.81 4.06
N ALA A 129 -7.85 14.47 3.59
CA ALA A 129 -9.05 14.32 4.40
C ALA A 129 -9.34 12.85 4.80
N THR A 130 -10.16 12.66 5.84
CA THR A 130 -10.40 11.34 6.43
C THR A 130 -11.63 10.65 5.81
N TYR A 131 -11.40 9.55 5.08
CA TYR A 131 -12.43 8.74 4.41
C TYR A 131 -12.32 7.25 4.78
N GLN A 132 -12.52 6.92 6.06
CA GLN A 132 -12.22 5.59 6.61
C GLN A 132 -12.96 4.45 5.91
N SER A 133 -14.28 4.58 5.66
CA SER A 133 -15.06 3.48 5.07
C SER A 133 -14.65 3.23 3.61
N GLN A 134 -14.31 4.29 2.87
CA GLN A 134 -13.86 4.19 1.48
C GLN A 134 -12.46 3.60 1.39
N ALA A 135 -11.54 4.01 2.28
CA ALA A 135 -10.21 3.41 2.38
C ALA A 135 -10.31 1.92 2.72
N VAL A 136 -11.16 1.54 3.69
CA VAL A 136 -11.43 0.13 4.02
C VAL A 136 -11.91 -0.66 2.80
N ALA A 137 -12.88 -0.13 2.04
CA ALA A 137 -13.39 -0.80 0.84
C ALA A 137 -12.32 -0.94 -0.26
N PHE A 138 -11.57 0.12 -0.53
CA PHE A 138 -10.48 0.14 -1.49
C PHE A 138 -9.41 -0.89 -1.14
N PHE A 139 -8.87 -0.84 0.09
CA PHE A 139 -7.82 -1.75 0.50
C PHE A 139 -8.29 -3.19 0.70
N THR A 140 -9.56 -3.43 1.00
CA THR A 140 -10.15 -4.78 0.94
C THR A 140 -10.04 -5.35 -0.48
N THR A 141 -10.32 -4.51 -1.48
CA THR A 141 -10.27 -4.91 -2.90
C THR A 141 -8.84 -5.22 -3.33
N ILE A 142 -7.90 -4.30 -3.07
CA ILE A 142 -6.49 -4.49 -3.42
C ILE A 142 -5.89 -5.70 -2.69
N SER A 143 -6.12 -5.83 -1.38
CA SER A 143 -5.55 -6.95 -0.59
C SER A 143 -6.13 -8.31 -0.98
N SER A 144 -7.42 -8.38 -1.33
CA SER A 144 -8.02 -9.61 -1.84
C SER A 144 -7.40 -10.06 -3.17
N LYS A 145 -7.12 -9.11 -4.09
CA LYS A 145 -6.58 -9.41 -5.41
C LYS A 145 -5.06 -9.65 -5.41
N TYR A 146 -4.32 -8.88 -4.61
CA TYR A 146 -2.85 -8.82 -4.70
C TYR A 146 -2.11 -9.14 -3.39
N GLY A 147 -2.81 -9.44 -2.29
CA GLY A 147 -2.16 -9.68 -1.00
C GLY A 147 -1.21 -10.87 -0.95
N SER A 148 -1.31 -11.80 -1.90
CA SER A 148 -0.37 -12.92 -2.03
C SER A 148 0.96 -12.56 -2.71
N TYR A 149 1.07 -11.37 -3.31
CA TYR A 149 2.29 -10.96 -4.01
C TYR A 149 3.22 -10.21 -3.06
N PRO A 150 4.51 -10.61 -2.96
CA PRO A 150 5.46 -9.95 -2.07
C PRO A 150 5.83 -8.52 -2.51
N HIS A 151 5.41 -8.12 -3.72
CA HIS A 151 5.66 -6.81 -4.32
C HIS A 151 4.90 -5.69 -3.61
N ILE A 152 3.77 -5.99 -2.95
CA ILE A 152 2.82 -4.98 -2.48
C ILE A 152 3.27 -4.37 -1.15
N ILE A 153 3.19 -3.04 -1.09
CA ILE A 153 3.25 -2.23 0.12
C ILE A 153 1.99 -1.36 0.13
N TYR A 154 1.28 -1.30 1.25
CA TYR A 154 0.09 -0.47 1.39
C TYR A 154 0.45 0.84 2.08
N GLU A 155 0.07 1.99 1.53
CA GLU A 155 0.15 3.28 2.23
C GLU A 155 -1.28 3.77 2.50
N THR A 156 -1.70 3.64 3.76
CA THR A 156 -3.12 3.75 4.14
C THR A 156 -3.67 5.17 4.15
N TYR A 157 -2.77 6.15 4.16
CA TYR A 157 -3.05 7.57 4.19
C TYR A 157 -1.78 8.33 3.81
N ASN A 158 -1.80 9.08 2.70
CA ASN A 158 -0.69 9.92 2.24
C ASN A 158 -0.29 11.00 3.26
N GLU A 159 -1.13 12.03 3.43
CA GLU A 159 -0.76 13.24 4.17
C GLU A 159 -1.90 13.73 5.07
N PRO A 160 -2.08 13.13 6.25
CA PRO A 160 -2.98 13.68 7.25
C PRO A 160 -2.68 15.14 7.55
N LEU A 161 -3.72 15.97 7.67
CA LEU A 161 -3.58 17.33 8.18
C LEU A 161 -3.13 17.33 9.66
N ALA A 162 -3.15 18.50 10.31
CA ALA A 162 -2.86 18.64 11.73
C ALA A 162 -4.01 18.09 12.61
N ILE A 163 -4.19 16.77 12.60
CA ILE A 163 -5.21 16.03 13.36
C ILE A 163 -4.57 15.06 14.37
N SER A 164 -5.31 14.70 15.43
CA SER A 164 -4.78 13.87 16.53
C SER A 164 -4.31 12.50 16.03
N TRP A 165 -3.04 12.18 16.33
CA TRP A 165 -2.50 10.84 16.11
C TRP A 165 -3.34 9.80 16.87
N THR A 166 -3.46 9.97 18.19
CA THR A 166 -4.06 8.97 19.08
C THR A 166 -5.56 8.82 18.89
N ASP A 167 -6.29 9.94 18.75
CA ASP A 167 -7.75 9.91 18.80
C ASP A 167 -8.41 9.76 17.43
N VAL A 168 -7.69 10.10 16.35
CA VAL A 168 -8.21 10.06 14.98
C VAL A 168 -7.44 9.06 14.11
N LEU A 169 -6.12 9.22 13.99
CA LEU A 169 -5.34 8.42 13.04
C LEU A 169 -5.13 6.97 13.51
N VAL A 170 -4.91 6.70 14.79
CA VAL A 170 -4.76 5.33 15.30
C VAL A 170 -6.04 4.51 15.07
N PRO A 171 -7.26 4.97 15.41
CA PRO A 171 -8.50 4.28 15.05
C PRO A 171 -8.68 4.08 13.54
N TYR A 172 -8.41 5.11 12.73
CA TYR A 172 -8.46 5.02 11.27
C TYR A 172 -7.55 3.92 10.73
N HIS A 173 -6.26 3.98 11.09
CA HIS A 173 -5.25 3.04 10.60
C HIS A 173 -5.56 1.63 11.05
N LYS A 174 -6.00 1.43 12.31
CA LYS A 174 -6.41 0.11 12.79
C LYS A 174 -7.58 -0.48 12.00
N ALA A 175 -8.55 0.33 11.58
CA ALA A 175 -9.66 -0.14 10.76
C ALA A 175 -9.21 -0.56 9.36
N VAL A 176 -8.36 0.24 8.72
CA VAL A 176 -7.81 -0.08 7.38
C VAL A 176 -6.86 -1.28 7.44
N ILE A 177 -5.97 -1.34 8.44
CA ILE A 177 -5.08 -2.49 8.68
C ILE A 177 -5.89 -3.76 8.90
N ALA A 178 -6.96 -3.72 9.69
CA ALA A 178 -7.81 -4.89 9.92
C ALA A 178 -8.41 -5.43 8.62
N ALA A 179 -8.87 -4.52 7.74
CA ALA A 179 -9.41 -4.89 6.42
C ALA A 179 -8.35 -5.51 5.51
N ILE A 180 -7.12 -4.96 5.49
CA ILE A 180 -5.99 -5.54 4.75
C ILE A 180 -5.65 -6.91 5.31
N ARG A 181 -5.48 -7.03 6.64
CA ARG A 181 -5.08 -8.28 7.32
C ARG A 181 -6.11 -9.40 7.22
N ALA A 182 -7.35 -9.11 6.87
CA ALA A 182 -8.35 -10.14 6.55
C ALA A 182 -8.00 -10.94 5.29
N ASN A 183 -7.24 -10.34 4.35
CA ASN A 183 -6.82 -10.99 3.10
C ASN A 183 -5.30 -11.19 2.99
N ASP A 184 -4.51 -10.32 3.63
CA ASP A 184 -3.05 -10.29 3.55
C ASP A 184 -2.41 -10.22 4.93
N ALA A 185 -1.90 -11.36 5.40
CA ALA A 185 -1.30 -11.48 6.71
C ALA A 185 0.13 -10.89 6.82
N THR A 186 0.80 -10.56 5.70
CA THR A 186 2.26 -10.41 5.71
C THR A 186 2.84 -9.17 5.06
N ASN A 187 2.22 -8.57 4.05
CA ASN A 187 2.85 -7.42 3.38
C ASN A 187 2.93 -6.19 4.28
N VAL A 188 3.87 -5.31 3.97
CA VAL A 188 4.13 -4.10 4.76
C VAL A 188 3.00 -3.10 4.59
N ILE A 189 2.57 -2.49 5.69
CA ILE A 189 1.62 -1.40 5.71
C ILE A 189 2.32 -0.16 6.30
N VAL A 190 2.28 0.96 5.58
CA VAL A 190 2.85 2.24 5.98
C VAL A 190 1.70 3.18 6.35
N CYS A 191 1.77 3.76 7.55
CA CYS A 191 0.74 4.62 8.10
C CYS A 191 1.16 6.09 8.05
N GLY A 192 0.40 6.94 7.35
CA GLY A 192 0.54 8.40 7.38
C GLY A 192 0.53 8.96 8.80
N THR A 193 1.38 9.95 9.07
CA THR A 193 1.48 10.62 10.38
C THR A 193 0.92 12.05 10.32
N PRO A 194 0.62 12.71 11.46
CA PRO A 194 0.06 14.06 11.43
C PRO A 194 0.95 15.08 10.69
N THR A 195 0.30 16.16 10.26
CA THR A 195 0.96 17.34 9.69
C THR A 195 1.73 16.99 8.41
N TRP A 196 1.02 16.55 7.38
CA TRP A 196 1.57 16.09 6.09
C TRP A 196 2.67 15.04 6.28
N SER A 197 2.41 14.05 7.13
CA SER A 197 3.36 13.00 7.47
C SER A 197 4.70 13.52 8.00
N GLN A 198 4.69 14.49 8.92
CA GLN A 198 5.90 15.05 9.52
C GLN A 198 6.11 14.63 10.98
N ASP A 199 5.02 14.29 11.69
CA ASP A 199 5.00 14.09 13.14
C ASP A 199 5.22 12.61 13.55
N VAL A 200 6.28 11.99 13.00
CA VAL A 200 6.69 10.61 13.36
C VAL A 200 7.16 10.50 14.82
N ASP A 201 7.65 11.57 15.41
CA ASP A 201 7.98 11.67 16.83
C ASP A 201 6.73 11.51 17.70
N VAL A 202 5.61 12.13 17.30
CA VAL A 202 4.31 11.95 17.98
C VAL A 202 3.81 10.51 17.81
N ALA A 203 3.89 9.95 16.61
CA ALA A 203 3.48 8.56 16.37
C ALA A 203 4.30 7.56 17.20
N SER A 204 5.59 7.85 17.39
CA SER A 204 6.51 7.00 18.17
C SER A 204 6.19 6.92 19.66
N ALA A 205 5.46 7.89 20.22
CA ALA A 205 5.02 7.86 21.62
C ALA A 205 3.79 6.95 21.84
N ASN A 206 3.04 6.63 20.78
CA ASN A 206 1.87 5.76 20.83
C ASN A 206 1.75 4.91 19.55
N PRO A 207 2.69 3.98 19.30
CA PRO A 207 2.70 3.19 18.08
C PRO A 207 1.55 2.16 18.06
N ILE A 208 1.19 1.72 16.86
CA ILE A 208 0.22 0.64 16.65
C ILE A 208 0.95 -0.69 16.84
N THR A 209 0.77 -1.31 18.00
CA THR A 209 1.47 -2.56 18.38
C THR A 209 0.64 -3.83 18.18
N THR A 210 -0.64 -3.71 17.83
CA THR A 210 -1.57 -4.85 17.68
C THR A 210 -1.40 -5.60 16.36
N TYR A 211 -0.53 -5.12 15.46
CA TYR A 211 -0.28 -5.69 14.14
C TYR A 211 1.21 -5.71 13.83
N SER A 212 1.64 -6.70 13.05
CA SER A 212 3.02 -6.81 12.56
C SER A 212 3.19 -6.14 11.19
N ASN A 213 4.46 -5.93 10.81
CA ASN A 213 4.85 -5.34 9.52
C ASN A 213 4.22 -3.97 9.25
N ILE A 214 4.19 -3.13 10.30
CA ILE A 214 3.72 -1.75 10.23
C ILE A 214 4.94 -0.82 10.20
N MET A 215 4.92 0.15 9.30
CA MET A 215 5.86 1.28 9.23
C MET A 215 5.08 2.60 9.24
N TYR A 216 5.79 3.72 9.36
CA TYR A 216 5.20 5.05 9.52
C TYR A 216 5.78 6.02 8.52
N THR A 217 4.90 6.75 7.85
CA THR A 217 5.28 7.67 6.79
C THR A 217 5.97 8.90 7.35
N PHE A 218 7.08 9.30 6.72
CA PHE A 218 7.68 10.61 6.87
C PHE A 218 7.90 11.26 5.51
N HIS A 219 7.40 12.49 5.30
CA HIS A 219 7.63 13.27 4.07
C HIS A 219 8.52 14.48 4.32
N PHE A 220 9.34 14.83 3.32
CA PHE A 220 10.10 16.07 3.37
C PHE A 220 10.35 16.69 1.99
N TYR A 221 10.47 18.02 1.95
CA TYR A 221 10.90 18.79 0.79
C TYR A 221 12.12 19.59 1.19
N ALA A 222 13.26 19.32 0.56
CA ALA A 222 14.58 19.74 1.08
C ALA A 222 14.76 21.26 1.17
N ALA A 223 14.09 22.03 0.30
CA ALA A 223 14.06 23.49 0.34
C ALA A 223 13.33 24.09 1.57
N THR A 224 12.49 23.31 2.26
CA THR A 224 11.66 23.80 3.39
C THR A 224 11.97 23.06 4.70
N HIS A 225 12.24 21.76 4.64
CA HIS A 225 12.32 20.89 5.82
C HIS A 225 13.78 20.60 6.23
N GLY A 226 14.29 21.46 7.12
CA GLY A 226 15.66 21.41 7.64
C GLY A 226 15.89 20.52 8.86
N ALA A 227 16.82 20.93 9.72
CA ALA A 227 17.31 20.13 10.86
C ALA A 227 16.21 19.70 11.84
N THR A 228 15.24 20.57 12.13
CA THR A 228 14.14 20.28 13.07
C THR A 228 13.35 19.03 12.68
N TYR A 229 13.14 18.80 11.37
CA TYR A 229 12.42 17.63 10.88
C TYR A 229 13.26 16.35 10.98
N ARG A 230 14.58 16.45 10.73
CA ARG A 230 15.50 15.33 10.99
C ARG A 230 15.53 14.94 12.46
N THR A 231 15.41 15.90 13.38
CA THR A 231 15.29 15.62 14.81
C THR A 231 14.03 14.81 15.13
N LYS A 232 12.88 15.11 14.50
CA LYS A 232 11.66 14.30 14.68
C LYS A 232 11.87 12.85 14.25
N VAL A 233 12.50 12.63 13.10
CA VAL A 233 12.85 11.28 12.62
C VAL A 233 13.82 10.58 13.57
N GLN A 234 14.83 11.30 14.08
CA GLN A 234 15.77 10.74 15.06
C GLN A 234 15.05 10.32 16.35
N THR A 235 14.18 11.16 16.90
CA THR A 235 13.36 10.82 18.07
C THR A 235 12.52 9.58 17.82
N ALA A 236 11.87 9.47 16.66
CA ALA A 236 11.08 8.31 16.29
C ALA A 236 11.93 7.04 16.21
N TYR A 237 13.11 7.13 15.59
CA TYR A 237 14.07 6.03 15.49
C TYR A 237 14.56 5.58 16.88
N ASP A 238 14.92 6.51 17.76
CA ASP A 238 15.39 6.23 19.12
C ASP A 238 14.30 5.57 19.98
N ASN A 239 13.03 5.91 19.72
CA ASN A 239 11.86 5.26 20.31
C ASN A 239 11.53 3.90 19.68
N GLY A 240 12.29 3.46 18.66
CA GLY A 240 12.12 2.16 18.00
C GLY A 240 11.06 2.13 16.90
N LEU A 241 10.60 3.29 16.40
CA LEU A 241 9.59 3.36 15.34
C LEU A 241 10.21 3.10 13.95
N PRO A 242 9.70 2.13 13.16
CA PRO A 242 10.12 1.92 11.79
C PRO A 242 9.53 3.00 10.86
N VAL A 243 10.38 3.91 10.38
CA VAL A 243 9.98 5.01 9.49
C VAL A 243 10.26 4.65 8.03
N PHE A 244 9.34 4.99 7.13
CA PHE A 244 9.49 4.86 5.68
C PHE A 244 9.19 6.21 5.01
N VAL A 245 10.09 6.67 4.14
CA VAL A 245 9.87 7.89 3.33
C VAL A 245 9.20 7.47 2.01
N THR A 246 7.87 7.58 1.93
CA THR A 246 7.10 7.23 0.73
C THR A 246 7.06 8.39 -0.28
N GLU A 247 7.31 9.63 0.17
CA GLU A 247 7.44 10.82 -0.66
C GLU A 247 8.53 11.77 -0.15
N TYR A 248 9.32 12.35 -1.07
CA TYR A 248 10.17 13.50 -0.79
C TYR A 248 10.44 14.31 -2.06
N GLY A 249 10.86 15.57 -1.88
CA GLY A 249 11.25 16.46 -2.98
C GLY A 249 12.54 17.25 -2.71
N THR A 250 13.07 17.86 -3.77
CA THR A 250 14.34 18.61 -3.79
C THR A 250 14.14 20.10 -3.64
#